data_AF-A0A3A6CZ10-F1
#
_entry.id   AF-A0A3A6CZ10-F1
#
_cell.length_a   1.000
_cell.length_b   1.000
_cell.length_c   1.000
_cell.angle_alpha   90.00
_cell.angle_beta   90.00
_cell.angle_gamma   90.00
#
_symmetry.space_group_name_H-M   'P 1'
#
loop_
_entity.id
_entity.type
_entity.pdbx_description
1 polymer ?
#
loop_
_entity_poly.entity_id
_entity_poly.type
_entity_poly.pdbx_seq_one_letter_code
_entity_poly.pdbx_strand_id
1 'polypeptide(L)' 'MKRLPIGVENFKEIMENNYYYIDKTDFINDICNEKVVLYTRPRRFHRNSVDTFGIR' A
#
# COMPACT_ATOMS: atom_id res chain seq x y z
N MET A 1 -10.49 10.30 -15.30
CA MET A 1 -9.97 9.53 -14.14
C MET A 1 -8.53 9.15 -14.43
N LYS A 2 -7.61 9.31 -13.47
CA LYS A 2 -6.22 8.84 -13.63
C LYS A 2 -6.17 7.32 -13.57
N ARG A 3 -5.28 6.70 -14.34
CA ARG A 3 -5.08 5.25 -14.33
C ARG A 3 -4.33 4.84 -13.06
N LEU A 4 -4.64 3.66 -12.52
CA LEU A 4 -3.83 3.07 -11.45
C LEU A 4 -2.52 2.53 -12.05
N PRO A 5 -1.35 2.73 -11.39
CA PRO A 5 -0.06 2.24 -11.86
C PRO A 5 0.11 0.73 -11.56
N ILE A 6 -0.79 -0.11 -12.07
CA ILE A 6 -0.73 -1.56 -11.84
C ILE A 6 0.42 -2.13 -12.68
N GLY A 7 1.43 -2.72 -12.04
CA GLY A 7 2.61 -3.29 -12.70
C GLY A 7 3.68 -2.26 -13.09
N VAL A 8 3.52 -0.99 -12.74
CA VAL A 8 4.54 0.05 -12.93
C VAL A 8 5.15 0.41 -11.58
N GLU A 9 6.41 0.06 -11.38
CA GLU A 9 7.13 0.33 -10.12
C GLU A 9 8.02 1.58 -10.22
N ASN A 10 8.27 2.09 -11.44
CA ASN A 10 9.14 3.23 -11.65
C ASN A 10 8.41 4.56 -11.37
N PHE A 11 8.88 5.30 -10.36
CA PHE A 11 8.30 6.59 -9.97
C PHE A 11 8.31 7.63 -11.11
N LYS A 12 9.40 7.72 -11.88
CA LYS A 12 9.51 8.68 -12.98
C LYS A 12 8.42 8.42 -14.02
N GLU A 13 8.21 7.16 -14.36
CA GLU A 13 7.18 6.73 -15.30
C GLU A 13 5.76 7.01 -14.79
N ILE A 14 5.53 6.87 -13.49
CA ILE A 14 4.26 7.22 -12.83
C ILE A 14 3.94 8.71 -13.02
N MET A 15 4.94 9.58 -12.81
CA MET A 15 4.79 11.02 -12.91
C MET A 15 4.63 11.50 -14.36
N GLU A 16 5.47 11.00 -15.28
CA GLU A 16 5.45 11.39 -16.69
C GLU A 16 4.15 10.97 -17.38
N ASN A 17 3.63 9.78 -17.07
CA ASN A 17 2.39 9.27 -17.66
C ASN A 17 1.12 9.67 -16.88
N ASN A 18 1.25 10.56 -15.88
CA ASN A 18 0.14 11.09 -15.08
C ASN A 18 -0.75 9.98 -14.46
N TYR A 19 -0.12 8.93 -13.95
CA TYR A 19 -0.80 7.89 -13.18
C TYR A 19 -1.31 8.42 -11.84
N TYR A 20 -2.19 7.66 -11.22
CA TYR A 20 -2.68 7.93 -9.88
C TYR A 20 -1.56 7.67 -8.86
N TYR A 21 -1.07 8.74 -8.25
CA TYR A 21 -0.04 8.72 -7.21
C TYR A 21 -0.56 9.44 -5.97
N ILE A 22 -0.32 8.86 -4.80
CA ILE A 22 -0.65 9.48 -3.50
C ILE A 22 0.67 9.86 -2.84
N ASP A 23 0.90 11.16 -2.68
CA ASP A 23 1.97 11.67 -1.83
C ASP A 23 1.57 11.51 -0.37
N LYS A 24 2.47 10.93 0.44
CA LYS A 24 2.28 10.70 1.88
C LYS A 24 3.32 11.43 2.72
N THR A 25 4.09 12.35 2.14
CA THR A 25 5.17 13.04 2.82
C THR A 25 4.67 13.79 4.06
N ASP A 26 3.59 14.56 3.92
CA ASP A 26 2.98 15.29 5.05
C ASP A 26 2.44 14.33 6.12
N PHE A 27 1.80 13.24 5.70
CA PHE A 27 1.34 12.22 6.62
C PHE A 27 2.50 11.59 7.42
N ILE A 28 3.66 11.35 6.80
CA ILE A 28 4.84 10.84 7.51
C ILE A 28 5.34 11.86 8.53
N ASN A 29 5.36 13.16 8.18
CA ASN A 29 5.75 14.21 9.11
C ASN A 29 4.85 14.25 10.35
N ASP A 30 3.53 14.13 10.16
CA ASP A 30 2.58 14.09 11.26
C ASP A 30 2.84 12.89 12.18
N ILE A 31 3.05 11.70 11.60
CA ILE A 31 3.38 10.47 12.35
C ILE A 31 4.67 10.62 13.15
N CYS A 32 5.70 11.23 12.56
CA CYS A 32 6.99 11.43 13.23
C CYS A 32 6.89 12.37 14.44
N ASN A 33 5.88 13.24 14.48
CA ASN A 33 5.64 14.16 15.59
C ASN A 33 4.70 13.59 16.67
N GLU A 34 4.13 12.40 16.48
CA GLU A 34 3.26 11.77 17.47
C GLU A 34 4.05 11.17 18.64
N LYS A 35 3.57 11.39 19.87
CA LYS A 35 4.23 10.93 21.11
C LYS A 35 4.13 9.41 21.34
N VAL A 36 3.03 8.80 20.92
CA VAL A 36 2.79 7.35 21.00
C VAL A 36 1.97 6.97 19.77
N VAL A 37 2.47 6.00 19.01
CA VAL A 37 1.90 5.59 17.74
C VAL A 37 1.47 4.12 17.83
N LEU A 38 0.17 3.84 17.73
CA LEU A 38 -0.37 2.48 17.74
C LEU A 38 -0.94 2.10 16.37
N TYR A 39 -0.07 1.75 15.42
CA TYR A 39 -0.49 1.11 14.18
C TYR A 39 -0.61 -0.40 14.39
N THR A 40 -1.84 -0.89 14.51
CA THR A 40 -2.08 -2.33 14.52
C THR A 40 -1.59 -2.89 13.18
N ARG A 41 -0.53 -3.71 13.22
CA ARG A 41 -0.14 -4.54 12.08
C ARG A 41 -1.39 -5.32 11.64
N PRO A 42 -1.91 -5.12 10.42
CA PRO A 42 -3.03 -5.92 9.94
C PRO A 42 -2.62 -7.39 10.07
N ARG A 43 -3.38 -8.19 10.84
CA ARG A 43 -3.08 -9.61 10.95
C ARG A 43 -3.13 -10.16 9.54
N ARG A 44 -2.00 -10.73 9.11
CA ARG A 44 -1.81 -11.46 7.85
C ARG A 44 -3.11 -12.15 7.45
N PHE A 45 -3.85 -11.55 6.51
CA PHE A 45 -4.98 -12.23 5.89
C PHE A 45 -4.40 -13.17 4.84
N HIS A 46 -3.65 -14.17 5.30
CA HIS A 46 -3.25 -15.29 4.46
C HIS A 46 -4.48 -16.18 4.40
N ARG A 47 -5.22 -16.07 3.30
CA ARG A 47 -6.14 -17.11 2.93
C ARG A 47 -5.84 -17.49 1.49
N ASN A 48 -5.19 -18.64 1.32
CA ASN A 48 -5.49 -19.45 0.16
C ASN A 48 -6.73 -20.28 0.53
N SER A 49 -7.75 -20.28 -0.32
CA SER A 49 -8.89 -21.20 -0.24
C SER A 49 -8.42 -22.67 -0.22
N VAL A 50 -7.26 -22.94 -0.82
CA VAL A 50 -6.58 -24.23 -0.88
C VAL A 50 -6.05 -24.70 0.48
N ASP A 51 -5.74 -23.77 1.40
CA ASP A 51 -5.27 -24.12 2.75
C ASP A 51 -6.42 -24.25 3.76
N THR A 52 -7.62 -23.71 3.44
CA THR A 52 -8.77 -23.75 4.37
C THR A 52 -9.62 -25.02 4.22
N PHE A 53 -9.69 -25.58 3.02
CA PHE A 53 -10.25 -26.91 2.80
C PHE A 53 -9.06 -27.80 2.48
N GLY A 54 -8.62 -28.63 3.44
CA GLY A 54 -7.50 -29.54 3.27
C GLY A 54 -7.77 -30.60 2.20
N ILE A 55 -7.76 -30.19 0.94
CA ILE A 55 -7.81 -31.03 -0.23
C ILE A 55 -6.43 -30.90 -0.86
N ARG A 56 -5.64 -31.96 -0.66
CA ARG A 56 -4.56 -32.33 -1.56
C ARG A 56 -5.12 -32.58 -2.96
#